data_AF-A0AAU3ESK0-F1
#
_entry.id   AF-A0AAU3ESK0-F1
#
_cell.length_a   1.000
_cell.length_b   1.000
_cell.length_c   1.000
_cell.angle_alpha   90.00
_cell.angle_beta   90.00
_cell.angle_gamma   90.00
#
_symmetry.space_group_name_H-M   'P 1'
#
loop_
_entity.id
_entity.type
_entity.pdbx_description
1 polymer ?
#
loop_
_entity_poly.entity_id
_entity_poly.type
_entity_poly.pdbx_seq_one_letter_code
_entity_poly.pdbx_strand_id
1 'polypeptide(L)'
;MDTQIATTLIAAAAAVLGGAVTGGLTWVAARRQADAAWAAGLRQADAAWAAGKSQADAAWAAGLRQADAQLAVTQQTLNEQARAVERGVRRTAYVAFLGRAETAHQARTAHQSALGSSTATALRQEYLDAVDAVSEALNVVRLEGPDTVVSAAEDLNDALAQTAPAPQYATARSTFITSARAAVTAP
;
A
#
# COMPACT_ATOMS: atom_id res chain seq x y z
N MET A 1 56.01 -65.72 68.73
CA MET A 1 55.54 -64.38 68.31
C MET A 1 55.54 -64.22 66.78
N ASP A 2 56.10 -65.16 66.00
CA ASP A 2 56.28 -64.98 64.54
C ASP A 2 55.04 -65.20 63.66
N THR A 3 54.07 -66.01 64.09
CA THR A 3 52.88 -66.34 63.28
C THR A 3 51.85 -65.22 63.20
N GLN A 4 51.78 -64.34 64.21
CA GLN A 4 50.87 -63.19 64.18
C GLN A 4 51.39 -62.07 63.25
N ILE A 5 52.71 -61.92 63.11
CA ILE A 5 53.32 -60.92 62.22
C ILE A 5 53.15 -61.31 60.75
N ALA A 6 53.31 -62.60 60.40
CA ALA A 6 53.07 -63.07 59.04
C ALA A 6 51.60 -62.92 58.60
N THR A 7 50.65 -63.24 59.47
CA THR A 7 49.21 -63.17 59.16
C THR A 7 48.73 -61.72 59.00
N THR A 8 49.26 -60.80 59.81
CA THR A 8 48.94 -59.37 59.73
C THR A 8 49.53 -58.71 58.48
N LEU A 9 50.73 -59.10 58.06
CA LEU A 9 51.32 -58.62 56.80
C LEU A 9 50.57 -59.11 55.55
N ILE A 10 50.11 -60.36 55.54
CA ILE A 10 49.30 -60.90 54.43
C ILE A 10 47.93 -60.21 54.38
N ALA A 11 47.29 -59.98 55.53
CA ALA A 11 46.02 -59.25 55.59
C ALA A 11 46.17 -57.79 55.14
N ALA A 12 47.25 -57.12 55.54
CA ALA A 12 47.56 -55.77 55.09
C ALA A 12 47.86 -55.71 53.59
N ALA A 13 48.63 -56.67 53.05
CA ALA A 13 48.92 -56.76 51.62
C ALA A 13 47.65 -57.05 50.80
N ALA A 14 46.78 -57.95 51.27
CA ALA A 14 45.50 -58.24 50.63
C ALA A 14 44.54 -57.04 50.66
N ALA A 15 44.54 -56.25 51.73
CA ALA A 15 43.74 -55.03 51.83
C ALA A 15 44.25 -53.92 50.90
N VAL A 16 45.56 -53.74 50.78
CA VAL A 16 46.17 -52.76 49.86
C VAL A 16 45.95 -53.18 48.40
N LEU A 17 46.11 -54.47 48.07
CA LEU A 17 45.85 -54.99 46.73
C LEU A 17 44.36 -54.96 46.37
N GLY A 18 43.48 -55.32 47.31
CA GLY A 18 42.03 -55.23 47.13
C GLY A 18 41.56 -53.79 46.93
N GLY A 19 42.14 -52.84 47.66
CA GLY A 19 41.88 -51.40 47.48
C GLY A 19 42.35 -50.85 46.13
N ALA A 20 43.52 -51.29 45.64
CA ALA A 20 44.06 -50.88 44.34
C ALA A 20 43.24 -51.41 43.16
N VAL A 21 42.80 -52.67 43.21
CA VAL A 21 41.97 -53.29 42.16
C VAL A 21 40.57 -52.66 42.14
N THR A 22 39.97 -52.46 43.30
CA THR A 22 38.64 -51.82 43.40
C THR A 22 38.72 -50.36 42.95
N GLY A 23 39.74 -49.62 43.37
CA GLY A 23 39.97 -48.23 42.94
C GLY A 23 40.21 -48.11 41.43
N GLY A 24 41.00 -49.01 40.85
CA GLY A 24 41.26 -49.05 39.41
C GLY A 24 40.00 -49.35 38.58
N LEU A 25 39.19 -50.32 39.00
CA LEU A 25 37.92 -50.64 38.34
C LEU A 25 36.91 -49.49 38.47
N THR A 26 36.85 -48.83 39.63
CA THR A 26 35.98 -47.67 39.85
C THR A 26 36.41 -46.49 38.97
N TRP A 27 37.72 -46.27 38.80
CA TRP A 27 38.25 -45.23 37.93
C TRP A 27 37.95 -45.49 36.44
N VAL A 28 38.10 -46.74 35.97
CA VAL A 28 37.77 -47.11 34.59
C VAL A 28 36.26 -46.98 34.33
N ALA A 29 35.42 -47.37 35.28
CA ALA A 29 33.96 -47.19 35.18
C ALA A 29 33.58 -45.71 35.14
N ALA A 30 34.18 -44.88 36.02
CA ALA A 30 33.96 -43.44 36.05
C ALA A 30 34.41 -42.76 34.74
N ARG A 31 35.54 -43.19 34.16
CA ARG A 31 36.04 -42.69 32.86
C ARG A 31 35.04 -42.98 31.74
N ARG A 32 34.55 -44.22 31.63
CA ARG A 32 33.57 -44.62 30.62
C ARG A 32 32.24 -43.88 30.76
N GLN A 33 31.80 -43.63 31.99
CA GLN A 33 30.58 -42.88 32.26
C GLN A 33 30.73 -41.40 31.89
N ALA A 34 31.90 -40.80 32.17
CA ALA A 34 32.22 -39.44 31.76
C ALA A 34 32.26 -39.30 30.23
N ASP A 35 32.90 -40.25 29.53
CA ASP A 35 32.96 -40.26 28.06
C ASP A 35 31.56 -40.42 27.43
N ALA A 36 30.73 -41.31 27.99
CA ALA A 36 29.35 -41.49 27.55
C ALA A 36 28.49 -40.25 27.79
N ALA A 37 28.64 -39.58 28.94
CA ALA A 37 27.95 -38.33 29.25
C ALA A 37 28.40 -37.19 28.33
N TRP A 38 29.69 -37.11 28.02
CA TRP A 38 30.24 -36.13 27.08
C TRP A 38 29.69 -36.33 25.67
N ALA A 39 29.68 -37.58 25.17
CA ALA A 39 29.13 -37.91 23.86
C ALA A 39 27.61 -37.69 23.78
N ALA A 40 26.87 -37.87 24.88
CA ALA A 40 25.46 -37.51 24.96
C ALA A 40 25.26 -35.98 24.94
N GLY A 41 26.08 -35.24 25.69
CA GLY A 41 26.06 -33.78 25.73
C GLY A 41 26.36 -33.13 24.38
N LEU A 42 27.36 -33.64 23.65
CA LEU A 42 27.66 -33.19 22.28
C LEU A 42 26.47 -33.40 21.34
N ARG A 43 25.86 -34.59 21.34
CA ARG A 43 24.68 -34.87 20.50
C ARG A 43 23.49 -33.97 20.83
N GLN A 44 23.28 -33.67 22.11
CA GLN A 44 22.22 -32.76 22.53
C GLN A 44 22.51 -31.32 22.12
N ALA A 45 23.77 -30.87 22.22
CA ALA A 45 24.19 -29.54 21.77
C ALA A 45 24.04 -29.39 20.25
N ASP A 46 24.45 -30.38 19.47
CA ASP A 46 24.31 -30.38 18.01
C ASP A 46 22.82 -30.34 17.60
N ALA A 47 21.98 -31.15 18.26
CA ALA A 47 20.55 -31.16 18.00
C ALA A 47 19.89 -29.82 18.36
N ALA A 48 20.26 -29.21 19.49
CA ALA A 48 19.76 -27.91 19.90
C ALA A 48 20.20 -26.80 18.93
N TRP A 49 21.45 -26.85 18.46
CA TRP A 49 21.97 -25.89 17.49
C TRP A 49 21.27 -26.02 16.13
N ALA A 50 21.08 -27.25 15.63
CA ALA A 50 20.37 -27.50 14.38
C ALA A 50 18.91 -27.04 14.47
N ALA A 51 18.22 -27.30 15.58
CA ALA A 51 16.87 -26.81 15.83
C ALA A 51 16.82 -25.27 15.87
N GLY A 52 17.76 -24.63 16.58
CA GLY A 52 17.86 -23.17 16.65
C GLY A 52 18.11 -22.54 15.29
N LYS A 53 19.00 -23.12 14.48
CA LYS A 53 19.25 -22.67 13.10
C LYS A 53 17.99 -22.79 12.23
N SER A 54 17.32 -23.92 12.27
CA SER A 54 16.07 -24.11 11.51
C SER A 54 14.97 -23.14 11.94
N GLN A 55 14.86 -22.83 13.24
CA GLN A 55 13.90 -21.85 13.74
C GLN A 55 14.25 -20.43 13.29
N ALA A 56 15.52 -20.05 13.33
CA ALA A 56 15.98 -18.75 12.85
C ALA A 56 15.73 -18.57 11.35
N ASP A 57 16.04 -19.59 10.54
CA ASP A 57 15.80 -19.57 9.08
C ASP A 57 14.29 -19.46 8.77
N ALA A 58 13.45 -20.19 9.51
CA ALA A 58 12.00 -20.12 9.38
C ALA A 58 11.44 -18.74 9.79
N ALA A 59 11.93 -18.15 10.89
CA ALA A 59 11.55 -16.83 11.34
C ALA A 59 11.97 -15.74 10.34
N TRP A 60 13.18 -15.85 9.77
CA TRP A 60 13.65 -14.95 8.72
C TRP A 60 12.77 -15.02 7.47
N ALA A 61 12.48 -16.23 6.98
CA ALA A 61 11.61 -16.42 5.83
C ALA A 61 10.18 -15.93 6.07
N ALA A 62 9.67 -16.07 7.31
CA ALA A 62 8.39 -15.48 7.69
C ALA A 62 8.44 -13.95 7.70
N GLY A 63 9.51 -13.36 8.23
CA GLY A 63 9.73 -11.91 8.24
C GLY A 63 9.81 -11.31 6.83
N LEU A 64 10.53 -11.95 5.92
CA LEU A 64 10.59 -11.53 4.51
C LEU A 64 9.21 -11.52 3.86
N ARG A 65 8.44 -12.60 4.02
CA ARG A 65 7.07 -12.67 3.48
C ARG A 65 6.14 -11.61 4.08
N GLN A 66 6.30 -11.29 5.37
CA GLN A 66 5.54 -10.22 6.02
C GLN A 66 5.92 -8.84 5.46
N ALA A 67 7.22 -8.59 5.26
CA ALA A 67 7.70 -7.34 4.67
C ALA A 67 7.17 -7.15 3.23
N ASP A 68 7.22 -8.20 2.41
CA ASP A 68 6.70 -8.17 1.03
C ASP A 68 5.19 -7.92 1.01
N ALA A 69 4.43 -8.57 1.90
CA ALA A 69 2.99 -8.33 2.03
C ALA A 69 2.67 -6.89 2.44
N GLN A 70 3.43 -6.32 3.38
CA GLN A 70 3.27 -4.91 3.80
C GLN A 70 3.60 -3.94 2.66
N LEU A 71 4.65 -4.22 1.89
CA LEU A 71 5.00 -3.41 0.72
C LEU A 71 3.90 -3.46 -0.34
N ALA A 72 3.34 -4.64 -0.64
CA ALA A 72 2.25 -4.79 -1.59
C ALA A 72 0.99 -4.00 -1.18
N VAL A 73 0.61 -4.07 0.10
CA VAL A 73 -0.53 -3.31 0.63
C VAL A 73 -0.27 -1.81 0.54
N THR A 74 0.95 -1.36 0.84
CA THR A 74 1.33 0.06 0.76
C THR A 74 1.26 0.56 -0.68
N GLN A 75 1.80 -0.20 -1.65
CA GLN A 75 1.74 0.13 -3.07
C GLN A 75 0.30 0.19 -3.57
N GLN A 76 -0.53 -0.79 -3.21
CA GLN A 76 -1.95 -0.79 -3.55
C GLN A 76 -2.65 0.45 -2.99
N THR A 77 -2.43 0.76 -1.71
CA THR A 77 -3.05 1.92 -1.04
C THR A 77 -2.64 3.23 -1.71
N LEU A 78 -1.36 3.40 -2.02
CA LEU A 78 -0.86 4.61 -2.70
C LEU A 78 -1.46 4.76 -4.10
N ASN A 79 -1.59 3.66 -4.86
CA ASN A 79 -2.22 3.68 -6.17
C ASN A 79 -3.71 4.05 -6.08
N GLU A 80 -4.43 3.51 -5.10
CA GLU A 80 -5.83 3.84 -4.85
C GLU A 80 -6.01 5.31 -4.44
N GLN A 81 -5.11 5.83 -3.59
CA GLN A 81 -5.09 7.25 -3.22
C GLN A 81 -4.80 8.16 -4.40
N ALA A 82 -3.81 7.82 -5.24
CA ALA A 82 -3.48 8.60 -6.44
C ALA A 82 -4.69 8.69 -7.39
N ARG A 83 -5.37 7.56 -7.64
CA ARG A 83 -6.61 7.55 -8.45
C ARG A 83 -7.73 8.37 -7.82
N ALA A 84 -7.87 8.34 -6.49
CA ALA A 84 -8.88 9.14 -5.80
C ALA A 84 -8.59 10.66 -5.93
N VAL A 85 -7.32 11.06 -5.85
CA VAL A 85 -6.89 12.45 -6.07
C VAL A 85 -7.17 12.88 -7.51
N GLU A 86 -6.80 12.07 -8.49
CA GLU A 86 -7.08 12.34 -9.91
C GLU A 86 -8.58 12.52 -10.18
N ARG A 87 -9.43 11.64 -9.63
CA ARG A 87 -10.90 11.80 -9.71
C ARG A 87 -11.39 13.10 -9.05
N GLY A 88 -10.74 13.53 -7.96
CA GLY A 88 -11.04 14.78 -7.27
C GLY A 88 -10.71 16.02 -8.12
N VAL A 89 -9.55 16.02 -8.77
CA VAL A 89 -9.12 17.09 -9.70
C VAL A 89 -10.11 17.19 -10.87
N ARG A 90 -10.42 16.06 -11.52
CA ARG A 90 -11.40 16.01 -12.61
C ARG A 90 -12.78 16.54 -12.20
N ARG A 91 -13.30 16.10 -11.04
CA ARG A 91 -14.60 16.58 -10.54
C ARG A 91 -14.60 18.09 -10.35
N THR A 92 -13.53 18.65 -9.80
CA THR A 92 -13.39 20.10 -9.62
C THR A 92 -13.39 20.83 -10.96
N ALA A 93 -12.61 20.35 -11.94
CA ALA A 93 -12.56 20.92 -13.28
C ALA A 93 -13.94 20.90 -13.97
N TYR A 94 -14.65 19.77 -13.93
CA TYR A 94 -15.96 19.62 -14.57
C TYR A 94 -17.04 20.49 -13.91
N VAL A 95 -17.03 20.61 -12.58
CA VAL A 95 -17.95 21.48 -11.85
C VAL A 95 -17.67 22.94 -12.15
N ALA A 96 -16.40 23.34 -12.20
CA ALA A 96 -16.02 24.71 -12.56
C ALA A 96 -16.48 25.07 -13.98
N PHE A 97 -16.21 24.20 -14.96
CA PHE A 97 -16.67 24.39 -16.34
C PHE A 97 -18.19 24.49 -16.43
N LEU A 98 -18.94 23.58 -15.80
CA LEU A 98 -20.40 23.62 -15.80
C LEU A 98 -20.95 24.91 -15.17
N GLY A 99 -20.32 25.37 -14.08
CA GLY A 99 -20.67 26.64 -13.43
C GLY A 99 -20.49 27.83 -14.36
N ARG A 100 -19.35 27.93 -15.06
CA ARG A 100 -19.10 28.99 -16.04
C ARG A 100 -20.06 28.93 -17.22
N ALA A 101 -20.35 27.73 -17.73
CA ALA A 101 -21.29 27.54 -18.84
C ALA A 101 -22.70 28.01 -18.49
N GLU A 102 -23.15 27.73 -17.26
CA GLU A 102 -24.45 28.19 -16.76
C GLU A 102 -24.51 29.71 -16.60
N THR A 103 -23.44 30.33 -16.08
CA THR A 103 -23.34 31.80 -16.02
C THR A 103 -23.39 32.42 -17.42
N ALA A 104 -22.67 31.87 -18.40
CA ALA A 104 -22.70 32.34 -19.78
C ALA A 104 -24.10 32.20 -20.40
N HIS A 105 -24.80 31.10 -20.15
CA HIS A 105 -26.17 30.90 -20.61
C HIS A 105 -27.16 31.91 -20.01
N GLN A 106 -27.02 32.21 -18.71
CA GLN A 106 -27.83 33.22 -18.02
C GLN A 106 -27.56 34.63 -18.57
N ALA A 107 -26.29 35.00 -18.74
CA ALA A 107 -25.88 36.27 -19.33
C ALA A 107 -26.41 36.43 -20.76
N ARG A 108 -26.38 35.35 -21.56
CA ARG A 108 -26.98 35.34 -22.91
C ARG A 108 -28.47 35.64 -22.87
N THR A 109 -29.20 34.96 -21.98
CA THR A 109 -30.65 35.14 -21.82
C THR A 109 -30.99 36.57 -21.38
N ALA A 110 -30.22 37.12 -20.42
CA ALA A 110 -30.36 38.50 -19.98
C ALA A 110 -30.11 39.49 -21.14
N HIS A 111 -29.02 39.32 -21.89
CA HIS A 111 -28.73 40.15 -23.07
C HIS A 111 -29.85 40.09 -24.11
N GLN A 112 -30.34 38.89 -24.45
CA GLN A 112 -31.44 38.70 -25.41
C GLN A 112 -32.72 39.39 -24.95
N SER A 113 -33.05 39.32 -23.66
CA SER A 113 -34.23 39.99 -23.09
C SER A 113 -34.13 41.52 -23.06
N ALA A 114 -32.89 42.05 -23.08
CA ALA A 114 -32.60 43.48 -23.05
C ALA A 114 -32.42 44.10 -24.44
N LEU A 115 -32.58 43.34 -25.52
CA LEU A 115 -32.43 43.88 -26.88
C LEU A 115 -33.39 45.07 -27.10
N GLY A 116 -32.84 46.19 -27.58
CA GLY A 116 -33.58 47.44 -27.75
C GLY A 116 -33.64 48.34 -26.51
N SER A 117 -33.08 47.91 -25.37
CA SER A 117 -32.94 48.73 -24.17
C SER A 117 -31.60 49.49 -24.14
N SER A 118 -31.48 50.47 -23.24
CA SER A 118 -30.21 51.16 -22.96
C SER A 118 -29.17 50.28 -22.26
N THR A 119 -29.56 49.15 -21.67
CA THR A 119 -28.65 48.22 -20.97
C THR A 119 -28.12 47.10 -21.86
N ALA A 120 -28.61 46.98 -23.10
CA ALA A 120 -28.26 45.90 -24.04
C ALA A 120 -26.74 45.75 -24.25
N THR A 121 -26.03 46.87 -24.38
CA THR A 121 -24.57 46.89 -24.60
C THR A 121 -23.79 46.38 -23.40
N ALA A 122 -24.18 46.75 -22.17
CA ALA A 122 -23.53 46.28 -20.95
C ALA A 122 -23.72 44.76 -20.78
N LEU A 123 -24.96 44.28 -20.94
CA LEU A 123 -25.27 42.84 -20.85
C LEU A 123 -24.61 42.02 -21.97
N ARG A 124 -24.36 42.62 -23.15
CA ARG A 124 -23.57 42.00 -24.21
C ARG A 124 -22.13 41.77 -23.75
N GLN A 125 -21.52 42.76 -23.10
CA GLN A 125 -20.16 42.64 -22.59
C GLN A 125 -20.07 41.57 -21.51
N GLU A 126 -21.01 41.56 -20.55
CA GLU A 126 -21.09 40.51 -19.53
C GLU A 126 -21.18 39.10 -20.13
N TYR A 127 -21.97 38.94 -21.20
CA TYR A 127 -22.04 37.66 -21.92
C TYR A 127 -20.70 37.28 -22.59
N LEU A 128 -20.00 38.23 -23.22
CA LEU A 128 -18.70 37.96 -23.84
C LEU A 128 -17.66 37.56 -22.79
N ASP A 129 -17.57 38.30 -21.67
CA ASP A 129 -16.67 37.99 -20.56
C ASP A 129 -16.98 36.59 -19.98
N ALA A 130 -18.26 36.21 -19.90
CA ALA A 130 -18.68 34.89 -19.45
C ALA A 130 -18.29 33.77 -20.43
N VAL A 131 -18.36 34.01 -21.75
CA VAL A 131 -17.93 33.04 -22.77
C VAL A 131 -16.41 32.85 -22.76
N ASP A 132 -15.63 33.92 -22.56
CA ASP A 132 -14.18 33.83 -22.40
C ASP A 132 -13.82 32.99 -21.17
N ALA A 133 -14.53 33.18 -20.06
CA ALA A 133 -14.40 32.37 -18.85
C ALA A 133 -14.75 30.88 -19.07
N VAL A 134 -15.71 30.56 -19.95
CA VAL A 134 -16.01 29.18 -20.34
C VAL A 134 -14.86 28.58 -21.14
N SER A 135 -14.30 29.34 -22.08
CA SER A 135 -13.17 28.91 -22.91
C SER A 135 -11.92 28.61 -22.07
N GLU A 136 -11.65 29.43 -21.05
CA GLU A 136 -10.59 29.18 -20.08
C GLU A 136 -10.83 27.87 -19.31
N ALA A 137 -12.05 27.66 -18.79
CA ALA A 137 -12.40 26.43 -18.08
C ALA A 137 -12.36 25.19 -18.98
N LEU A 138 -12.70 25.32 -20.27
CA LEU A 138 -12.62 24.26 -21.26
C LEU A 138 -11.17 23.77 -21.45
N ASN A 139 -10.19 24.67 -21.40
CA ASN A 139 -8.78 24.27 -21.49
C ASN A 139 -8.38 23.37 -20.31
N VAL A 140 -8.91 23.62 -19.11
CA VAL A 140 -8.70 22.73 -17.96
C VAL A 140 -9.37 21.37 -18.19
N VAL A 141 -10.59 21.34 -18.75
CA VAL A 141 -11.26 20.07 -19.10
C VAL A 141 -10.49 19.28 -20.16
N ARG A 142 -9.89 19.95 -21.14
CA ARG A 142 -9.02 19.32 -22.16
C ARG A 142 -7.76 18.68 -21.58
N LEU A 143 -7.22 19.27 -20.51
CA LEU A 143 -6.02 18.74 -19.84
C LEU A 143 -6.35 17.54 -18.94
N GLU A 144 -7.49 17.60 -18.23
CA GLU A 144 -7.80 16.64 -17.17
C GLU A 144 -8.75 15.51 -17.62
N GLY A 145 -9.57 15.75 -18.64
CA GLY A 145 -10.67 14.88 -19.03
C GLY A 145 -10.35 13.89 -20.14
N PRO A 146 -11.03 12.73 -20.18
CA PRO A 146 -10.97 11.83 -21.32
C PRO A 146 -11.70 12.43 -22.53
N ASP A 147 -11.35 11.95 -23.73
CA ASP A 147 -11.86 12.47 -25.01
C ASP A 147 -13.39 12.62 -25.05
N THR A 148 -14.15 11.68 -24.47
CA THR A 148 -15.62 11.71 -24.45
C THR A 148 -16.20 12.87 -23.61
N VAL A 149 -15.49 13.30 -22.57
CA VAL A 149 -15.88 14.47 -21.78
C VAL A 149 -15.44 15.74 -22.49
N VAL A 150 -14.25 15.73 -23.11
CA VAL A 150 -13.73 16.86 -23.88
C VAL A 150 -14.67 17.20 -25.04
N SER A 151 -15.03 16.22 -25.88
CA SER A 151 -15.97 16.45 -26.98
C SER A 151 -17.32 16.95 -26.50
N ALA A 152 -17.86 16.39 -25.41
CA ALA A 152 -19.14 16.87 -24.86
C ALA A 152 -19.04 18.29 -24.26
N ALA A 153 -17.87 18.69 -23.76
CA ALA A 153 -17.61 20.04 -23.28
C ALA A 153 -17.48 21.04 -24.44
N GLU A 154 -16.84 20.63 -25.54
CA GLU A 154 -16.75 21.41 -26.78
C GLU A 154 -18.15 21.63 -27.37
N ASP A 155 -18.97 20.59 -27.47
CA ASP A 155 -20.37 20.70 -27.91
C ASP A 155 -21.18 21.67 -27.04
N LEU A 156 -20.96 21.66 -25.71
CA LEU A 156 -21.61 22.58 -24.79
C LEU A 156 -21.13 24.02 -24.98
N ASN A 157 -19.83 24.22 -25.21
CA ASN A 157 -19.26 25.51 -25.52
C ASN A 157 -19.82 26.07 -26.84
N ASP A 158 -19.93 25.24 -27.87
CA ASP A 158 -20.51 25.63 -29.16
C ASP A 158 -22.00 25.97 -29.04
N ALA A 159 -22.74 25.27 -28.17
CA ALA A 159 -24.14 25.57 -27.87
C ALA A 159 -24.36 26.92 -27.15
N LEU A 160 -23.29 27.52 -26.60
CA LEU A 160 -23.32 28.86 -26.00
C LEU A 160 -23.18 29.98 -27.03
N ALA A 161 -22.78 29.68 -28.27
CA ALA A 161 -22.66 30.68 -29.33
C ALA A 161 -23.96 31.50 -29.49
N GLN A 162 -23.84 32.77 -29.87
CA GLN A 162 -25.00 33.68 -30.03
C GLN A 162 -26.02 33.16 -31.05
N THR A 163 -25.57 32.40 -32.04
CA THR A 163 -26.38 31.85 -33.14
C THR A 163 -26.95 30.47 -32.85
N ALA A 164 -26.61 29.86 -31.71
CA ALA A 164 -27.04 28.49 -31.39
C ALA A 164 -28.55 28.44 -31.06
N PRO A 165 -29.30 27.47 -31.59
CA PRO A 165 -30.68 27.20 -31.19
C PRO A 165 -30.86 27.02 -29.68
N ALA A 166 -31.92 27.60 -29.11
CA ALA A 166 -32.25 27.49 -27.69
C ALA A 166 -32.27 26.05 -27.12
N PRO A 167 -32.85 25.03 -27.78
CA PRO A 167 -32.86 23.67 -27.23
C PRO A 167 -31.48 23.00 -27.22
N GLN A 168 -30.52 23.50 -28.00
CA GLN A 168 -29.19 22.89 -28.14
C GLN A 168 -28.40 22.93 -26.83
N TYR A 169 -28.52 24.01 -26.04
CA TYR A 169 -27.83 24.15 -24.76
C TYR A 169 -28.26 23.06 -23.76
N ALA A 170 -29.57 22.82 -23.62
CA ALA A 170 -30.08 21.82 -22.67
C ALA A 170 -29.61 20.40 -23.01
N THR A 171 -29.58 20.07 -24.31
CA THR A 171 -29.09 18.77 -24.81
C THR A 171 -27.59 18.62 -24.64
N ALA A 172 -26.79 19.63 -24.98
CA ALA A 172 -25.34 19.58 -24.80
C ALA A 172 -24.97 19.50 -23.32
N ARG A 173 -25.68 20.24 -22.45
CA ARG A 173 -25.49 20.22 -21.00
C ARG A 173 -25.77 18.84 -20.40
N SER A 174 -26.87 18.19 -20.79
CA SER A 174 -27.21 16.85 -20.29
C SER A 174 -26.20 15.79 -20.77
N THR A 175 -25.72 15.92 -22.00
CA THR A 175 -24.67 15.07 -22.59
C THR A 175 -23.36 15.22 -21.80
N PHE A 176 -22.90 16.45 -21.59
CA PHE A 176 -21.71 16.73 -20.77
C PHE A 176 -21.82 16.15 -19.36
N ILE A 177 -22.94 16.37 -18.65
CA ILE A 177 -23.14 15.84 -17.30
C ILE A 177 -23.12 14.30 -17.28
N THR A 178 -23.63 13.66 -18.33
CA THR A 178 -23.65 12.20 -18.45
C THR A 178 -22.23 11.67 -18.66
N SER A 179 -21.47 12.24 -19.60
CA SER A 179 -20.06 11.89 -19.84
C SER A 179 -19.19 12.15 -18.62
N ALA A 180 -19.35 13.32 -17.99
CA ALA A 180 -18.59 13.71 -16.80
C ALA A 180 -18.84 12.75 -15.63
N ARG A 181 -20.10 12.32 -15.41
CA ARG A 181 -20.43 11.31 -14.38
C ARG A 181 -19.78 9.97 -14.68
N ALA A 182 -19.92 9.47 -15.91
CA ALA A 182 -19.27 8.23 -16.32
C ALA A 182 -17.75 8.26 -16.08
N ALA A 183 -17.09 9.36 -16.44
CA ALA A 183 -15.65 9.53 -16.29
C ALA A 183 -15.16 9.55 -14.84
N VAL A 184 -15.93 10.13 -13.91
CA VAL A 184 -15.53 10.15 -12.48
C VAL A 184 -15.91 8.87 -11.72
N THR A 185 -16.81 8.05 -12.27
CA THR A 185 -17.20 6.76 -11.68
C THR A 185 -16.45 5.57 -12.24
N ALA A 186 -15.72 5.74 -13.35
CA ALA A 186 -14.91 4.68 -13.93
C ALA A 186 -13.86 4.17 -12.92
N PRO A 187 -13.66 2.84 -12.82
CA PRO A 187 -12.78 2.21 -11.84
C PRO A 187 -11.31 2.59 -12.00
#